data_AF-A0AAP8QG99-F1
#
_entry.id   AF-A0AAP8QG99-F1
#
_cell.length_a   1.000
_cell.length_b   1.000
_cell.length_c   1.000
_cell.angle_alpha   90.00
_cell.angle_beta   90.00
_cell.angle_gamma   90.00
#
_symmetry.space_group_name_H-M   'P 1'
#
loop_
_entity.id
_entity.type
_entity.pdbx_description
1 polymer ?
#
loop_
_entity_poly.entity_id
_entity_poly.type
_entity_poly.pdbx_seq_one_letter_code
_entity_poly.pdbx_strand_id
1 'polypeptide(L)'
;MINDALLSGNYLEAMNKAKDMKLEDLSGCLASSLLSHLLRHIDGAYKSALFHSRRALELSPNIISLKENLLFFHTVPDRLICKEEAILLAKEVL
;
A
#
# COMPACT_ATOMS: atom_id res chain seq x y z
N MET A 1 17.93 6.76 4.58
CA MET A 1 17.18 7.96 4.17
C MET A 1 15.68 7.92 4.47
N ILE A 2 14.88 6.94 4.03
CA ILE A 2 13.51 6.76 4.58
C ILE A 2 13.55 6.15 5.98
N ASN A 3 14.45 5.17 6.20
CA ASN A 3 14.64 4.57 7.53
C ASN A 3 14.91 5.62 8.63
N ASP A 4 15.65 6.69 8.34
CA ASP A 4 15.96 7.72 9.34
C ASP A 4 14.75 8.60 9.68
N ALA A 5 13.88 8.88 8.70
CA ALA A 5 12.62 9.61 8.92
C ALA A 5 11.56 8.76 9.63
N LEU A 6 11.58 7.43 9.40
CA LEU A 6 10.72 6.47 10.10
C LEU A 6 11.17 6.22 11.54
N LEU A 7 12.49 6.15 11.76
CA LEU A 7 13.09 5.99 13.09
C LEU A 7 12.98 7.26 13.95
N SER A 8 12.87 8.44 13.34
CA SER A 8 12.75 9.72 14.04
C SER A 8 11.31 10.13 14.40
N GLY A 9 10.30 9.35 14.00
CA GLY A 9 8.88 9.65 14.31
C GLY A 9 8.29 10.85 13.56
N ASN A 10 8.99 11.37 12.55
CA ASN A 10 8.56 12.56 11.82
C ASN A 10 7.68 12.19 10.61
N TYR A 11 6.49 11.65 10.92
CA TYR A 11 5.56 11.05 9.95
C TYR A 11 5.09 12.01 8.85
N LEU A 12 4.98 13.31 9.15
CA LEU A 12 4.57 14.34 8.19
C LEU A 12 5.63 14.56 7.09
N GLU A 13 6.90 14.51 7.48
CA GLU A 13 8.03 14.60 6.56
C GLU A 13 8.14 13.35 5.69
N ALA A 14 7.98 12.16 6.30
CA ALA A 14 7.92 10.89 5.56
C ALA A 14 6.76 10.88 4.56
N MET A 15 5.60 11.46 4.91
CA MET A 15 4.43 11.58 4.05
C MET A 15 4.64 12.53 2.87
N ASN A 16 5.20 13.72 3.09
CA ASN A 16 5.54 14.64 1.99
C ASN A 16 6.59 14.03 1.06
N LYS A 17 7.57 13.33 1.62
CA LYS A 17 8.63 12.67 0.84
C LYS A 17 8.13 11.46 0.05
N ALA A 18 7.18 10.70 0.60
CA ALA A 18 6.51 9.61 -0.12
C ALA A 18 5.60 10.14 -1.24
N LYS A 19 4.94 11.29 -1.02
CA LYS A 19 4.13 11.99 -2.03
C LYS A 19 4.97 12.48 -3.22
N ASP A 20 6.21 12.87 -2.97
CA ASP A 20 7.13 13.42 -3.98
C ASP A 20 8.10 12.37 -4.58
N MET A 21 8.04 11.12 -4.12
CA MET A 21 8.93 10.05 -4.58
C MET A 21 8.50 9.49 -5.94
N LYS A 22 9.45 9.37 -6.88
CA LYS A 22 9.20 8.80 -8.21
C LYS A 22 8.88 7.30 -8.11
N LEU A 23 7.98 6.88 -8.99
CA LEU A 23 7.41 5.53 -9.19
C LEU A 23 8.36 4.32 -9.10
N GLU A 24 9.67 4.53 -9.22
CA GLU A 24 10.69 3.48 -9.35
C GLU A 24 11.34 3.11 -8.00
N ASP A 25 11.31 4.01 -7.01
CA ASP A 25 12.10 3.86 -5.78
C ASP A 25 11.32 3.22 -4.62
N LEU A 26 9.98 3.26 -4.65
CA LEU A 26 9.14 2.71 -3.60
C LEU A 26 8.40 1.50 -4.16
N SER A 27 8.92 0.29 -3.88
CA SER A 27 8.17 -0.93 -4.18
C SER A 27 6.76 -0.78 -3.59
N GLY A 28 5.70 -1.00 -4.39
CA GLY A 28 4.32 -0.75 -3.94
C GLY A 28 3.97 -1.41 -2.60
N CYS A 29 4.67 -2.51 -2.26
CA CYS A 29 4.62 -3.16 -0.96
C CYS A 29 5.04 -2.26 0.21
N LEU A 30 6.13 -1.48 0.09
CA LEU A 30 6.60 -0.58 1.14
C LEU A 30 5.63 0.58 1.36
N ALA A 31 5.14 1.21 0.29
CA ALA A 31 4.14 2.28 0.37
C ALA A 31 2.85 1.81 1.05
N SER A 32 2.36 0.63 0.62
CA SER A 32 1.19 -0.01 1.21
C SER A 32 1.41 -0.32 2.67
N SER A 33 2.55 -0.93 3.04
CA SER A 33 2.86 -1.31 4.41
C SER A 33 2.99 -0.09 5.33
N LEU A 34 3.66 0.96 4.86
CA LEU A 34 3.82 2.23 5.58
C LEU A 34 2.49 2.91 5.84
N LEU A 35 1.69 3.12 4.80
CA LEU A 35 0.40 3.79 4.91
C LEU A 35 -0.60 2.96 5.72
N SER A 36 -0.57 1.63 5.58
CA SER A 36 -1.54 0.73 6.21
C SER A 36 -1.31 0.47 7.69
N HIS A 37 -0.04 0.49 8.13
CA HIS A 37 0.32 0.16 9.50
C HIS A 37 0.74 1.39 10.33
N LEU A 38 1.55 2.28 9.77
CA LEU A 38 2.09 3.43 10.53
C LEU A 38 1.15 4.64 10.51
N LEU A 39 0.35 4.78 9.45
CA LEU A 39 -0.46 5.98 9.21
C LEU A 39 -1.96 5.70 9.20
N ARG A 40 -2.41 4.56 9.74
CA ARG A 40 -3.83 4.16 9.72
C ARG A 40 -4.79 5.15 10.39
N HIS A 41 -4.28 6.02 11.25
CA HIS A 41 -5.06 7.02 11.98
C HIS A 41 -5.30 8.29 11.16
N ILE A 42 -4.67 8.42 9.98
CA ILE A 42 -4.87 9.54 9.07
C ILE A 42 -5.97 9.18 8.07
N ASP A 43 -6.97 10.04 7.95
CA ASP A 43 -8.04 9.88 6.97
C ASP A 43 -7.48 9.77 5.55
N GLY A 44 -7.92 8.74 4.82
CA GLY A 44 -7.50 8.49 3.45
C GLY A 44 -6.18 7.73 3.27
N ALA A 45 -5.46 7.39 4.34
CA ALA A 45 -4.21 6.62 4.25
C ALA A 45 -4.39 5.29 3.51
N TYR A 46 -5.45 4.53 3.83
CA TYR A 46 -5.76 3.27 3.13
C TYR A 46 -6.13 3.48 1.66
N LYS A 47 -6.80 4.58 1.30
CA LYS A 47 -7.17 4.87 -0.08
C LYS A 47 -5.91 5.18 -0.91
N SER A 48 -4.99 5.95 -0.35
CA SER A 48 -3.69 6.23 -0.97
C SER A 48 -2.86 4.93 -1.13
N ALA A 49 -2.81 4.11 -0.08
CA ALA A 49 -2.13 2.81 -0.11
C ALA A 49 -2.68 1.87 -1.18
N LEU A 50 -4.01 1.81 -1.34
CA LEU A 50 -4.67 1.02 -2.36
C LEU A 50 -4.35 1.54 -3.76
N PHE A 51 -4.38 2.87 -3.97
CA PHE A 51 -4.02 3.49 -5.25
C PHE A 51 -2.60 3.08 -5.69
N HIS A 52 -1.62 3.18 -4.79
CA HIS A 52 -0.24 2.80 -5.10
C HIS A 52 -0.07 1.28 -5.28
N SER A 53 -0.79 0.47 -4.51
CA SER A 53 -0.76 -1.00 -4.65
C SER A 53 -1.30 -1.46 -6.01
N ARG A 54 -2.40 -0.86 -6.49
CA ARG A 54 -2.94 -1.12 -7.83
C ARG A 54 -1.97 -0.70 -8.92
N ARG A 55 -1.34 0.47 -8.79
CA ARG A 55 -0.35 0.96 -9.77
C ARG A 55 0.87 0.05 -9.87
N ALA A 56 1.34 -0.49 -8.74
CA ALA A 56 2.43 -1.46 -8.73
C ALA A 56 2.02 -2.77 -9.43
N LEU A 57 0.79 -3.25 -9.21
CA LEU A 57 0.29 -4.45 -9.89
C LEU A 57 0.15 -4.24 -11.40
N GLU A 58 -0.31 -3.06 -11.86
CA GLU A 58 -0.36 -2.72 -13.29
C GLU A 58 1.01 -2.79 -13.97
N LEU A 59 2.06 -2.32 -13.29
CA LEU A 59 3.44 -2.33 -13.81
C LEU A 59 4.09 -3.71 -13.72
N SER A 60 3.64 -4.56 -12.80
CA SER A 60 4.24 -5.87 -12.53
C SER A 60 3.18 -6.91 -12.15
N PRO A 61 2.33 -7.33 -13.10
CA PRO A 61 1.13 -8.13 -12.83
C PRO A 61 1.43 -9.56 -12.35
N ASN A 62 2.64 -10.04 -12.59
CA ASN A 62 3.05 -11.42 -12.26
C ASN A 62 3.63 -11.55 -10.85
N ILE A 63 3.77 -10.46 -10.10
CA ILE A 63 4.30 -10.49 -8.73
C ILE A 63 3.17 -10.87 -7.77
N ILE A 64 3.19 -12.11 -7.28
CA ILE A 64 2.18 -12.66 -6.36
C ILE A 64 2.04 -11.82 -5.09
N SER A 65 3.15 -11.34 -4.52
CA SER A 65 3.13 -10.54 -3.28
C SER A 65 2.39 -9.19 -3.43
N LEU A 66 2.28 -8.65 -4.65
CA LEU A 66 1.45 -7.45 -4.89
C LEU A 66 -0.05 -7.79 -4.83
N LYS A 67 -0.45 -8.97 -5.31
CA LYS A 67 -1.82 -9.47 -5.23
C LYS A 67 -2.20 -9.80 -3.79
N GLU A 68 -1.31 -10.43 -3.03
CA GLU A 68 -1.47 -10.66 -1.60
C GLU A 68 -1.67 -9.37 -0.83
N ASN A 69 -0.85 -8.35 -1.12
CA ASN A 69 -0.97 -7.04 -0.48
C ASN A 69 -2.32 -6.36 -0.79
N LEU A 70 -2.96 -6.63 -1.94
CA LEU A 70 -4.31 -6.14 -2.19
C LEU A 70 -5.35 -6.77 -1.26
N LEU A 71 -5.20 -8.04 -0.88
CA LEU A 71 -6.15 -8.72 0.02
C LEU A 71 -6.27 -8.02 1.38
N PHE A 72 -5.22 -7.35 1.84
CA PHE A 72 -5.25 -6.54 3.06
C PHE A 72 -6.37 -5.48 3.03
N PHE A 73 -6.63 -4.85 1.88
CA PHE A 73 -7.64 -3.78 1.76
C PHE A 73 -9.10 -4.28 1.84
N HIS A 74 -9.32 -5.59 1.81
CA HIS A 74 -10.62 -6.16 2.18
C HIS A 74 -10.83 -6.18 3.69
N THR A 75 -9.76 -6.23 4.47
CA THR A 75 -9.78 -6.38 5.94
C THR A 75 -9.79 -5.06 6.70
N VAL A 76 -9.48 -3.94 6.03
CA VAL A 76 -9.50 -2.60 6.63
C VAL A 76 -10.93 -2.16 6.98
N PRO A 77 -11.13 -1.25 7.96
CA PRO A 77 -12.47 -0.83 8.40
C PRO A 77 -13.37 -0.35 7.25
N ASP A 78 -12.80 0.40 6.31
CA ASP A 78 -13.51 0.96 5.16
C ASP A 78 -13.81 -0.07 4.05
N ARG A 79 -13.27 -1.29 4.16
CA ARG A 79 -13.34 -2.37 3.14
C ARG A 79 -13.23 -1.85 1.71
N LEU A 80 -12.07 -1.28 1.40
CA LEU A 80 -11.84 -0.62 0.12
C LEU A 80 -11.83 -1.59 -1.08
N ILE A 81 -11.72 -2.89 -0.81
CA ILE A 81 -11.89 -3.97 -1.79
C ILE A 81 -13.11 -4.82 -1.40
N CYS A 82 -14.01 -5.05 -2.36
CA CYS A 82 -15.19 -5.88 -2.14
C CYS A 82 -14.83 -7.37 -2.05
N LYS A 83 -15.76 -8.17 -1.53
CA LYS A 83 -15.55 -9.61 -1.33
C LYS A 83 -15.26 -10.33 -2.64
N GLU A 84 -15.95 -9.95 -3.70
CA GLU A 84 -15.84 -10.56 -5.03
C GLU A 84 -14.44 -10.34 -5.62
N GLU A 85 -13.92 -9.11 -5.55
CA GLU A 85 -12.56 -8.77 -5.97
C GLU A 85 -11.51 -9.51 -5.12
N ALA A 86 -11.70 -9.58 -3.80
CA ALA A 86 -10.80 -10.32 -2.91
C ALA A 86 -10.75 -11.82 -3.22
N ILE A 87 -11.89 -12.44 -3.56
CA ILE A 87 -11.94 -13.86 -3.95
C ILE A 87 -11.19 -14.10 -5.26
N LEU A 88 -11.31 -13.20 -6.24
CA LEU A 88 -10.59 -13.31 -7.51
C LEU A 88 -9.08 -13.20 -7.27
N LEU A 89 -8.63 -12.22 -6.50
CA LEU A 89 -7.23 -12.05 -6.12
C LEU A 89 -6.68 -13.27 -5.38
N ALA A 90 -7.43 -13.84 -4.43
CA ALA A 90 -6.99 -14.99 -3.66
C ALA A 90 -6.79 -16.24 -4.53
N LYS A 91 -7.61 -16.44 -5.57
CA LYS A 91 -7.44 -17.54 -6.53
C LYS A 91 -6.20 -17.41 -7.39
N GLU A 92 -5.66 -16.21 -7.55
CA GLU A 92 -4.43 -15.96 -8.32
C GLU A 92 -3.16 -16.09 -7.47
N VAL A 93 -3.32 -16.20 -6.15
CA VAL A 93 -2.22 -16.37 -5.18
C VAL A 93 -2.01 -17.84 -4.81
N LEU A 94 -3.08 -18.64 -4.76
CA LEU A 94 -3.07 -20.08 -4.47
C LEU A 94 -2.69 -20.92 -5.69
#